data_AF-A0A2D9VUN3-F1
#
_entry.id   AF-A0A2D9VUN3-F1
#
_cell.length_a   1.000
_cell.length_b   1.000
_cell.length_c   1.000
_cell.angle_alpha   90.00
_cell.angle_beta   90.00
_cell.angle_gamma   90.00
#
_symmetry.space_group_name_H-M   'P 1'
#
loop_
_entity.id
_entity.type
_entity.pdbx_description
1 polymer ?
#
loop_
_entity_poly.entity_id
_entity_poly.type
_entity_poly.pdbx_seq_one_letter_code
_entity_poly.pdbx_strand_id
1 'polypeptide(L)'
;MSNLALVYDQKDNDEINKLNEFCRYENISIDYYLVEKKFQKIMDFIVRNNVSKIFLSDAKVLDDDLYNFTEKIISLHKINIPVLCASYNFPDPFQLAIRTLSYNGKDPQRINKIKDSVNKKASRGQVLGKIPYGYKKTQSGFFQENIDQSKNVKKIFDLYNNNFNLSEISKELSITSFDENWSPQKIKHILQNDFYIGVYRRYSVVIPNSHIALITKTDFDLANKRLKNNNKRIYSKNFWNGIIYCGNCGE
;
A
#
# COMPACT_ATOMS: atom_id res chain seq x y z
N MET A 1 -23.80 -11.70 -37.35
CA MET A 1 -23.75 -11.51 -35.88
C MET A 1 -23.21 -10.13 -35.66
N SER A 2 -24.00 -9.24 -35.03
CA SER A 2 -23.67 -7.81 -34.99
C SER A 2 -22.78 -7.48 -33.80
N ASN A 3 -21.90 -6.49 -33.92
CA ASN A 3 -21.03 -6.00 -32.87
C ASN A 3 -21.45 -4.59 -32.45
N LEU A 4 -21.61 -4.39 -31.14
CA LEU A 4 -22.05 -3.13 -30.56
C LEU A 4 -20.88 -2.44 -29.85
N ALA A 5 -20.62 -1.19 -30.16
CA ALA A 5 -19.75 -0.31 -29.40
C ALA A 5 -20.59 0.59 -28.49
N LEU A 6 -20.29 0.59 -27.19
CA LEU A 6 -20.77 1.58 -26.23
C LEU A 6 -19.72 2.68 -26.10
N VAL A 7 -20.15 3.92 -26.31
CA VAL A 7 -19.30 5.12 -26.31
C VAL A 7 -19.95 6.25 -25.50
N TYR A 8 -19.15 7.23 -25.06
CA TYR A 8 -19.65 8.42 -24.38
C TYR A 8 -20.33 9.39 -25.33
N ASP A 9 -19.72 9.62 -26.50
CA ASP A 9 -20.27 10.50 -27.54
C ASP A 9 -19.98 9.95 -28.93
N GLN A 10 -21.03 9.86 -29.76
CA GLN A 10 -20.90 9.49 -31.18
C GLN A 10 -20.18 10.56 -32.02
N LYS A 11 -20.01 11.77 -31.49
CA LYS A 11 -19.31 12.86 -32.18
C LYS A 11 -17.83 12.97 -31.79
N ASP A 12 -17.40 12.23 -30.78
CA ASP A 12 -15.99 12.19 -30.37
C ASP A 12 -15.21 11.28 -31.32
N ASN A 13 -14.57 11.91 -32.31
CA ASN A 13 -13.76 11.20 -33.30
C ASN A 13 -12.57 10.47 -32.67
N ASP A 14 -11.99 10.99 -31.59
CA ASP A 14 -10.82 10.37 -30.95
C ASP A 14 -11.23 9.08 -30.23
N GLU A 15 -12.36 9.12 -29.51
CA GLU A 15 -12.97 7.95 -28.88
C GLU A 15 -13.28 6.85 -29.91
N ILE A 16 -13.95 7.23 -31.00
CA ILE A 16 -14.36 6.31 -32.06
C ILE A 16 -13.13 5.75 -32.80
N ASN A 17 -12.14 6.58 -33.10
CA ASN A 17 -10.92 6.14 -33.77
C ASN A 17 -10.16 5.12 -32.93
N LYS A 18 -10.01 5.37 -31.62
CA LYS A 18 -9.37 4.42 -30.69
C LYS A 18 -10.09 3.07 -30.66
N LEU A 19 -11.43 3.09 -30.62
CA LEU A 19 -12.24 1.88 -30.59
C LEU A 19 -12.11 1.10 -31.91
N ASN A 20 -12.18 1.79 -33.05
CA ASN A 20 -11.97 1.19 -34.36
C ASN A 20 -10.56 0.61 -34.53
N GLU A 21 -9.53 1.30 -34.05
CA GLU A 21 -8.15 0.82 -34.12
C GLU A 21 -7.97 -0.47 -33.31
N PHE A 22 -8.51 -0.50 -32.08
CA PHE A 22 -8.53 -1.71 -31.26
C PHE A 22 -9.28 -2.86 -31.95
N CYS A 23 -10.47 -2.61 -32.49
CA CYS A 23 -11.23 -3.66 -33.18
C CYS A 23 -10.55 -4.13 -34.47
N ARG A 24 -9.87 -3.24 -35.21
CA ARG A 24 -9.04 -3.63 -36.36
C ARG A 24 -7.91 -4.57 -35.97
N TYR A 25 -7.24 -4.31 -34.85
CA TYR A 25 -6.20 -5.19 -34.31
C TYR A 25 -6.74 -6.60 -33.99
N GLU A 26 -7.95 -6.67 -33.44
CA GLU A 26 -8.65 -7.93 -33.14
C GLU A 26 -9.34 -8.57 -34.37
N ASN A 27 -9.20 -7.99 -35.58
CA ASN A 27 -9.90 -8.40 -36.80
C ASN A 27 -11.44 -8.43 -36.67
N ILE A 28 -12.01 -7.43 -36.00
CA ILE A 28 -13.45 -7.29 -35.76
C ILE A 28 -13.94 -5.94 -36.31
N SER A 29 -15.12 -5.94 -36.95
CA SER A 29 -15.83 -4.71 -37.36
C SER A 29 -16.92 -4.34 -36.35
N ILE A 30 -17.10 -3.05 -36.08
CA ILE A 30 -18.24 -2.55 -35.30
C ILE A 30 -19.38 -2.22 -36.24
N ASP A 31 -20.59 -2.70 -35.93
CA ASP A 31 -21.78 -2.43 -36.74
C ASP A 31 -22.60 -1.26 -36.17
N TYR A 32 -22.60 -1.11 -34.85
CA TYR A 32 -23.41 -0.11 -34.15
C TYR A 32 -22.61 0.63 -33.10
N TYR A 33 -22.81 1.94 -33.01
CA TYR A 33 -22.36 2.78 -31.90
C TYR A 33 -23.58 3.22 -31.11
N LEU A 34 -23.55 3.07 -29.78
CA LEU A 34 -24.66 3.44 -28.92
C LEU A 34 -24.17 4.29 -27.74
N VAL A 35 -24.82 5.43 -27.57
CA VAL A 35 -24.64 6.32 -26.41
C VAL A 35 -25.87 6.17 -25.53
N GLU A 36 -25.78 5.30 -24.52
CA GLU A 36 -26.88 5.10 -23.58
C GLU A 36 -26.34 4.65 -22.22
N LYS A 37 -26.87 5.23 -21.13
CA LYS A 37 -26.49 4.88 -19.75
C LYS A 37 -27.49 3.93 -19.10
N LYS A 38 -28.75 3.93 -19.56
CA LYS A 38 -29.80 3.06 -19.01
C LYS A 38 -29.61 1.64 -19.50
N PHE A 39 -29.19 0.75 -18.60
CA PHE A 39 -28.89 -0.64 -18.92
C PHE A 39 -30.05 -1.39 -19.60
N GLN A 40 -31.30 -1.14 -19.18
CA GLN A 40 -32.47 -1.75 -19.82
C GLN A 40 -32.55 -1.46 -21.33
N LYS A 41 -32.25 -0.22 -21.75
CA LYS A 41 -32.28 0.14 -23.16
C LYS A 41 -31.14 -0.50 -23.95
N ILE A 42 -29.99 -0.69 -23.32
CA ILE A 42 -28.87 -1.44 -23.92
C ILE A 42 -29.31 -2.89 -24.16
N MET A 43 -29.95 -3.52 -23.18
CA MET A 43 -30.50 -4.88 -23.30
C MET A 43 -31.56 -4.97 -24.40
N ASP A 44 -32.49 -4.02 -24.47
CA ASP A 44 -33.51 -3.98 -25.52
C ASP A 44 -32.86 -3.84 -26.91
N PHE A 45 -31.80 -3.03 -27.03
CA PHE A 45 -31.06 -2.86 -28.29
C PHE A 45 -30.33 -4.14 -28.71
N ILE A 46 -29.70 -4.82 -27.75
CA ILE A 46 -29.01 -6.09 -27.95
C ILE A 46 -29.96 -7.13 -28.56
N VAL A 47 -31.15 -7.28 -27.96
CA VAL A 47 -32.15 -8.26 -28.40
C VAL A 47 -32.71 -7.88 -29.78
N ARG A 48 -33.00 -6.60 -30.02
CA ARG A 48 -33.56 -6.13 -31.31
C ARG A 48 -32.60 -6.32 -32.48
N ASN A 49 -31.30 -6.15 -32.27
CA ASN A 49 -30.29 -6.13 -33.34
C ASN A 49 -29.44 -7.41 -33.41
N ASN A 50 -29.80 -8.45 -32.65
CA ASN A 50 -29.06 -9.72 -32.55
C ASN A 50 -27.55 -9.50 -32.33
N VAL A 51 -27.23 -8.67 -31.33
CA VAL A 51 -25.85 -8.33 -30.97
C VAL A 51 -25.16 -9.56 -30.36
N SER A 52 -23.97 -9.85 -30.86
CA SER A 52 -23.15 -10.99 -30.47
C SER A 52 -22.00 -10.64 -29.55
N LYS A 53 -21.46 -9.42 -29.63
CA LYS A 53 -20.35 -8.94 -28.80
C LYS A 53 -20.49 -7.45 -28.52
N ILE A 54 -19.97 -7.02 -27.37
CA ILE A 54 -19.96 -5.62 -26.95
C ILE A 54 -18.53 -5.14 -26.76
N PHE A 55 -18.25 -3.94 -27.27
CA PHE A 55 -17.02 -3.21 -27.08
C PHE A 55 -17.30 -1.94 -26.28
N LEU A 56 -16.52 -1.70 -25.22
CA LEU A 56 -16.60 -0.51 -24.40
C LEU A 56 -15.42 0.40 -24.72
N SER A 57 -15.63 1.68 -25.00
CA SER A 57 -14.50 2.64 -25.11
C SER A 57 -13.76 2.83 -23.77
N ASP A 58 -14.50 2.79 -22.66
CA ASP A 58 -14.04 2.77 -21.27
C ASP A 58 -15.07 2.01 -20.41
N ALA A 59 -14.65 1.50 -19.26
CA ALA A 59 -15.56 0.88 -18.30
C ALA A 59 -16.65 1.86 -17.80
N LYS A 60 -16.37 3.17 -17.68
CA LYS A 60 -17.40 4.11 -17.16
C LYS A 60 -18.54 4.39 -18.14
N VAL A 61 -18.44 3.95 -19.39
CA VAL A 61 -19.58 4.03 -20.31
C VAL A 61 -20.74 3.18 -19.79
N LEU A 62 -20.42 2.03 -19.19
CA LEU A 62 -21.43 1.11 -18.68
C LEU A 62 -21.93 1.52 -17.29
N ASP A 63 -21.02 1.86 -16.35
CA ASP A 63 -21.36 2.39 -15.03
C ASP A 63 -20.16 3.10 -14.36
N ASP A 64 -20.43 4.07 -13.48
CA ASP A 64 -19.41 4.81 -12.74
C ASP A 64 -18.97 4.08 -11.44
N ASP A 65 -19.80 3.17 -10.94
CA ASP A 65 -19.54 2.36 -9.75
C ASP A 65 -19.19 0.92 -10.10
N LEU A 66 -18.13 0.41 -9.49
CA LEU A 66 -17.59 -0.92 -9.74
C LEU A 66 -18.58 -2.03 -9.42
N TYR A 67 -19.40 -1.89 -8.37
CA TYR A 67 -20.39 -2.89 -8.02
C TYR A 67 -21.48 -2.97 -9.09
N ASN A 68 -22.07 -1.83 -9.46
CA ASN A 68 -23.10 -1.80 -10.51
C ASN A 68 -22.57 -2.25 -11.86
N PHE A 69 -21.32 -1.90 -12.19
CA PHE A 69 -20.63 -2.41 -13.38
C PHE A 69 -20.54 -3.94 -13.36
N THR A 70 -20.14 -4.53 -12.23
CA THR A 70 -20.01 -5.99 -12.11
C THR A 70 -21.35 -6.70 -12.31
N GLU A 71 -22.44 -6.20 -11.72
CA GLU A 71 -23.81 -6.72 -11.93
C GLU A 71 -24.21 -6.69 -13.41
N LYS A 72 -23.94 -5.58 -14.09
CA LYS A 72 -24.21 -5.43 -15.54
C LYS A 72 -23.40 -6.42 -16.37
N ILE A 73 -22.09 -6.55 -16.13
CA ILE A 73 -21.24 -7.53 -16.84
C ILE A 73 -21.73 -8.97 -16.60
N ILE A 74 -22.09 -9.33 -15.37
CA ILE A 74 -22.63 -10.66 -15.05
C ILE A 74 -23.94 -10.91 -15.82
N SER A 75 -24.82 -9.91 -15.91
CA SER A 75 -26.08 -10.04 -16.65
C SER A 75 -25.87 -10.21 -18.16
N LEU A 76 -24.87 -9.55 -18.75
CA LEU A 76 -24.47 -9.73 -20.15
C LEU A 76 -23.84 -11.10 -20.39
N HIS A 77 -23.02 -11.58 -19.45
CA HIS A 77 -22.42 -12.91 -19.53
C HIS A 77 -23.47 -14.03 -19.44
N LYS A 78 -24.54 -13.85 -18.64
CA LYS A 78 -25.66 -14.81 -18.54
C LYS A 78 -26.39 -15.03 -19.86
N ILE A 79 -26.39 -14.05 -20.75
CA ILE A 79 -26.96 -14.15 -22.10
C ILE A 79 -25.89 -14.47 -23.18
N ASN A 80 -24.71 -14.94 -22.77
CA ASN A 80 -23.59 -15.31 -23.62
C ASN A 80 -23.06 -14.17 -24.52
N ILE A 81 -23.12 -12.92 -24.04
CA ILE A 81 -22.52 -11.79 -24.74
C ILE A 81 -21.17 -11.45 -24.10
N PRO A 82 -20.05 -11.72 -24.79
CA PRO A 82 -18.75 -11.27 -24.34
C PRO A 82 -18.64 -9.75 -24.46
N VAL A 83 -17.99 -9.16 -23.47
CA VAL A 83 -17.71 -7.73 -23.39
C VAL A 83 -16.20 -7.54 -23.39
N LEU A 84 -15.72 -6.60 -24.21
CA LEU A 84 -14.32 -6.23 -24.30
C LEU A 84 -14.17 -4.71 -24.14
N CYS A 85 -13.05 -4.27 -23.61
CA CYS A 85 -12.71 -2.85 -23.52
C CYS A 85 -11.66 -2.47 -24.57
N ALA A 86 -11.82 -1.30 -25.19
CA ALA A 86 -10.91 -0.73 -26.16
C ALA A 86 -9.64 -0.17 -25.47
N SER A 87 -8.83 -1.07 -24.95
CA SER A 87 -7.59 -0.78 -24.24
C SER A 87 -6.55 -1.85 -24.57
N TYR A 88 -5.47 -1.44 -25.22
CA TYR A 88 -4.36 -2.34 -25.61
C TYR A 88 -3.73 -3.07 -24.42
N ASN A 89 -3.62 -2.39 -23.27
CA ASN A 89 -3.00 -2.97 -22.08
C ASN A 89 -3.97 -3.79 -21.23
N PHE A 90 -5.26 -3.44 -21.26
CA PHE A 90 -6.28 -4.00 -20.37
C PHE A 90 -7.60 -4.23 -21.14
N PRO A 91 -7.64 -5.19 -22.09
CA PRO A 91 -8.83 -5.45 -22.88
C PRO A 91 -9.94 -6.14 -22.08
N ASP A 92 -9.59 -6.80 -20.97
CA ASP A 92 -10.55 -7.39 -20.04
C ASP A 92 -11.34 -6.29 -19.29
N PRO A 93 -12.69 -6.36 -19.27
CA PRO A 93 -13.52 -5.34 -18.63
C PRO A 93 -13.25 -5.14 -17.14
N PHE A 94 -12.94 -6.20 -16.39
CA PHE A 94 -12.68 -6.09 -14.96
C PHE A 94 -11.30 -5.48 -14.68
N GLN A 95 -10.28 -5.85 -15.47
CA GLN A 95 -8.95 -5.25 -15.37
C GLN A 95 -8.99 -3.73 -15.59
N LEU A 96 -9.77 -3.27 -16.58
CA LEU A 96 -9.94 -1.84 -16.80
C LEU A 96 -10.81 -1.21 -15.69
N ALA A 97 -11.92 -1.84 -15.33
CA ALA A 97 -12.87 -1.30 -14.35
C ALA A 97 -12.23 -1.07 -12.98
N ILE A 98 -11.41 -1.99 -12.48
CA ILE A 98 -10.71 -1.84 -11.19
C ILE A 98 -9.77 -0.61 -11.18
N ARG A 99 -9.31 -0.18 -12.36
CA ARG A 99 -8.40 0.97 -12.51
C ARG A 99 -9.14 2.29 -12.69
N THR A 100 -10.36 2.27 -13.22
CA THR A 100 -11.09 3.49 -13.62
C THR A 100 -12.34 3.76 -12.79
N LEU A 101 -13.04 2.73 -12.29
CA LEU A 101 -14.31 2.84 -11.59
C LEU A 101 -14.14 3.06 -10.10
N SER A 102 -15.04 3.85 -9.53
CA SER A 102 -15.07 4.06 -8.09
C SER A 102 -15.65 2.84 -7.37
N TYR A 103 -15.19 2.58 -6.15
CA TYR A 103 -15.79 1.56 -5.28
C TYR A 103 -16.06 2.18 -3.91
N ASN A 104 -17.32 2.15 -3.47
CA ASN A 104 -17.78 2.78 -2.22
C ASN A 104 -17.35 4.26 -2.13
N GLY A 105 -17.50 5.01 -3.23
CA GLY A 105 -17.13 6.43 -3.32
C GLY A 105 -15.63 6.72 -3.34
N LYS A 106 -14.77 5.68 -3.40
CA LYS A 106 -13.32 5.84 -3.51
C LYS A 106 -12.90 5.72 -4.98
N ASP A 107 -12.43 6.84 -5.53
CA ASP A 107 -11.86 6.90 -6.88
C ASP A 107 -10.42 6.32 -6.91
N PRO A 108 -10.15 5.27 -7.70
CA PRO A 108 -8.82 4.69 -7.85
C PRO A 108 -7.78 5.70 -8.33
N GLN A 109 -8.14 6.64 -9.22
CA GLN A 109 -7.20 7.64 -9.73
C GLN A 109 -6.74 8.56 -8.61
N ARG A 110 -7.66 9.00 -7.76
CA ARG A 110 -7.34 9.78 -6.55
C ARG A 110 -6.46 8.99 -5.59
N ILE A 111 -6.78 7.72 -5.34
CA ILE A 111 -5.96 6.85 -4.47
C ILE A 111 -4.53 6.72 -5.02
N ASN A 112 -4.38 6.49 -6.32
CA ASN A 112 -3.09 6.36 -6.97
C ASN A 112 -2.29 7.66 -6.87
N LYS A 113 -2.91 8.82 -7.12
CA LYS A 113 -2.27 10.13 -6.92
C LYS A 113 -1.78 10.36 -5.49
N ILE A 114 -2.56 9.93 -4.49
CA ILE A 114 -2.15 10.02 -3.08
C ILE A 114 -0.94 9.11 -2.82
N LYS A 115 -0.99 7.85 -3.28
CA LYS A 115 0.13 6.91 -3.17
C LYS A 115 1.39 7.46 -3.83
N ASP A 116 1.27 8.02 -5.03
CA ASP A 116 2.39 8.62 -5.76
C ASP A 116 2.98 9.83 -5.01
N SER A 117 2.13 10.69 -4.45
CA SER A 117 2.57 11.83 -3.64
C SER A 117 3.33 11.37 -2.39
N VAL A 118 2.82 10.34 -1.70
CA VAL A 118 3.49 9.73 -0.54
C VAL A 118 4.81 9.08 -0.92
N ASN A 119 4.84 8.31 -2.02
CA ASN A 119 6.05 7.68 -2.53
C ASN A 119 7.11 8.71 -2.95
N LYS A 120 6.71 9.83 -3.57
CA LYS A 120 7.61 10.94 -3.89
C LYS A 120 8.24 11.53 -2.64
N LYS A 121 7.46 11.74 -1.57
CA LYS A 121 8.00 12.21 -0.27
C LYS A 121 8.97 11.18 0.34
N ALA A 122 8.61 9.90 0.31
CA ALA A 122 9.45 8.82 0.82
C ALA A 122 10.78 8.72 0.05
N SER A 123 10.74 8.83 -1.28
CA SER A 123 11.92 8.80 -2.17
C SER A 123 12.90 9.94 -1.90
N ARG A 124 12.43 11.05 -1.32
CA ARG A 124 13.26 12.19 -0.93
C ARG A 124 13.76 12.09 0.51
N GLY A 125 13.35 11.08 1.28
CA GLY A 125 13.67 10.99 2.71
C GLY A 125 12.92 12.01 3.57
N GLN A 126 11.80 12.55 3.09
CA GLN A 126 11.00 13.50 3.86
C GLN A 126 10.26 12.82 5.02
N VAL A 127 9.91 13.61 6.02
CA VAL A 127 9.19 13.15 7.21
C VAL A 127 7.83 12.61 6.81
N LEU A 128 7.61 11.32 7.11
CA LEU A 128 6.34 10.62 6.93
C LEU A 128 5.94 9.91 8.22
N GLY A 129 4.74 10.26 8.71
CA GLY A 129 4.18 9.71 9.94
C GLY A 129 4.91 10.17 11.20
N LYS A 130 5.04 9.25 12.17
CA LYS A 130 5.67 9.50 13.47
C LYS A 130 7.18 9.70 13.33
N ILE A 131 7.70 10.74 13.98
CA ILE A 131 9.12 11.09 14.03
C ILE A 131 9.80 10.25 15.12
N PRO A 132 10.95 9.61 14.83
CA PRO A 132 11.75 8.93 15.86
C PRO A 132 12.21 9.90 16.95
N TYR A 133 12.22 9.44 18.20
CA TYR A 133 12.67 10.23 19.35
C TYR A 133 14.12 10.69 19.15
N GLY A 134 14.48 11.91 19.57
CA GLY A 134 15.81 12.47 19.26
C GLY A 134 15.85 13.29 17.98
N TYR A 135 14.76 13.32 17.21
CA TYR A 135 14.63 14.12 16.00
C TYR A 135 13.37 14.99 16.01
N LYS A 136 13.40 16.04 15.19
CA LYS A 136 12.28 16.92 14.90
C LYS A 136 12.15 17.14 13.39
N LYS A 137 10.98 17.63 12.96
CA LYS A 137 10.72 18.00 11.58
C LYS A 137 11.15 19.44 11.35
N THR A 138 11.95 19.66 10.32
CA THR A 138 12.32 20.99 9.82
C THR A 138 11.17 21.63 9.04
N GLN A 139 11.25 22.94 8.82
CA GLN A 139 10.29 23.66 7.96
C GLN A 139 10.27 23.10 6.52
N SER A 140 11.42 22.65 6.01
CA SER A 140 11.56 22.00 4.69
C SER A 140 11.04 20.55 4.65
N GLY A 141 10.60 20.00 5.78
CA GLY A 141 9.98 18.68 5.88
C GLY A 141 10.95 17.52 6.00
N PHE A 142 12.22 17.78 6.35
CA PHE A 142 13.25 16.77 6.60
C PHE A 142 13.51 16.60 8.11
N PHE A 143 14.23 15.55 8.47
CA PHE A 143 14.63 15.28 9.85
C PHE A 143 15.81 16.15 10.26
N GLN A 144 15.74 16.69 11.48
CA GLN A 144 16.84 17.39 12.14
C GLN A 144 16.95 16.88 13.57
N GLU A 145 18.17 16.87 14.11
CA GLU A 145 18.42 16.52 15.51
C GLU A 145 17.62 17.44 16.45
N ASN A 146 16.96 16.82 17.42
CA ASN A 146 16.43 17.52 18.58
C ASN A 146 17.45 17.36 19.71
N ILE A 147 18.20 18.41 20.01
CA ILE A 147 19.37 18.37 20.90
C ILE A 147 19.01 17.78 22.27
N ASP A 148 17.89 18.19 22.88
CA ASP A 148 17.52 17.73 24.22
C ASP A 148 17.20 16.23 24.24
N GLN A 149 16.44 15.76 23.26
CA GLN A 149 16.08 14.34 23.15
C GLN A 149 17.26 13.47 22.66
N SER A 150 18.12 14.02 21.80
CA SER A 150 19.26 13.29 21.22
C SER A 150 20.30 12.89 22.26
N LYS A 151 20.48 13.71 23.31
CA LYS A 151 21.35 13.40 24.46
C LYS A 151 20.92 12.09 25.12
N ASN A 152 19.62 11.89 25.31
CA ASN A 152 19.08 10.66 25.88
C ASN A 152 19.30 9.46 24.97
N VAL A 153 19.17 9.63 23.65
CA VAL A 153 19.48 8.56 22.69
C VAL A 153 20.96 8.16 22.78
N LYS A 154 21.88 9.12 22.75
CA LYS A 154 23.33 8.87 22.89
C LYS A 154 23.63 8.15 24.21
N LYS A 155 23.09 8.67 25.32
CA LYS A 155 23.20 8.07 26.65
C LYS A 155 22.67 6.63 26.71
N ILE A 156 21.56 6.32 26.03
CA ILE A 156 21.01 4.95 25.96
C ILE A 156 22.02 3.99 25.33
N PHE A 157 22.62 4.36 24.20
CA PHE A 157 23.61 3.52 23.51
C PHE A 157 24.87 3.38 24.36
N ASP A 158 25.34 4.46 24.98
CA ASP A 158 26.52 4.44 25.84
C ASP A 158 26.32 3.51 27.05
N LEU A 159 25.23 3.67 27.80
CA LEU A 159 24.92 2.81 28.96
C LEU A 159 24.74 1.36 28.53
N TYR A 160 24.04 1.11 27.42
CA TYR A 160 23.82 -0.24 26.96
C TYR A 160 25.11 -0.90 26.45
N ASN A 161 26.05 -0.16 25.87
CA ASN A 161 27.35 -0.70 25.51
C ASN A 161 28.25 -0.89 26.75
N ASN A 162 28.04 -0.13 27.83
CA ASN A 162 28.70 -0.26 29.13
C ASN A 162 28.05 -1.29 30.07
N ASN A 163 27.41 -2.33 29.52
CA ASN A 163 26.84 -3.46 30.27
C ASN A 163 25.59 -3.21 31.13
N PHE A 164 24.95 -2.05 31.07
CA PHE A 164 23.69 -1.83 31.79
C PHE A 164 22.52 -2.62 31.18
N ASN A 165 21.58 -3.04 32.01
CA ASN A 165 20.35 -3.71 31.59
C ASN A 165 19.27 -2.71 31.18
N LEU A 166 18.33 -3.13 30.33
CA LEU A 166 17.25 -2.25 29.84
C LEU A 166 16.42 -1.63 30.97
N SER A 167 16.20 -2.37 32.06
CA SER A 167 15.47 -1.88 33.24
C SER A 167 16.26 -0.85 34.04
N GLU A 168 17.59 -0.98 34.12
CA GLU A 168 18.46 -0.01 34.80
C GLU A 168 18.50 1.29 34.02
N ILE A 169 18.70 1.21 32.71
CA ILE A 169 18.68 2.36 31.79
C ILE A 169 17.34 3.09 31.89
N SER A 170 16.23 2.34 31.94
CA SER A 170 14.89 2.92 32.10
C SER A 170 14.75 3.71 33.41
N LYS A 171 15.23 3.17 34.53
CA LYS A 171 15.17 3.85 35.83
C LYS A 171 16.04 5.11 35.82
N GLU A 172 17.24 5.02 35.26
CA GLU A 172 18.16 6.16 35.18
C GLU A 172 17.59 7.30 34.32
N LEU A 173 16.96 6.97 33.20
CA LEU A 173 16.33 7.97 32.33
C LEU A 173 15.09 8.59 32.95
N SER A 174 14.29 7.82 33.70
CA SER A 174 13.14 8.36 34.42
C SER A 174 13.53 9.39 35.49
N ILE A 175 14.75 9.30 36.05
CA ILE A 175 15.26 10.28 37.02
C ILE A 175 15.80 11.53 36.32
N THR A 176 16.40 11.38 35.13
CA THR A 176 17.11 12.45 34.44
C THR A 176 16.28 13.15 33.37
N SER A 177 15.13 12.60 32.97
CA SER A 177 14.27 13.13 31.91
C SER A 177 12.80 12.90 32.26
N PHE A 178 12.20 13.90 32.91
CA PHE A 178 10.83 13.85 33.42
C PHE A 178 9.76 13.98 32.34
N ASP A 179 10.10 14.51 31.17
CA ASP A 179 9.14 14.80 30.08
C ASP A 179 8.65 13.56 29.35
N GLU A 180 9.20 12.38 29.64
CA GLU A 180 8.95 11.17 28.85
C GLU A 180 8.91 9.91 29.71
N ASN A 181 7.93 9.05 29.45
CA ASN A 181 7.82 7.76 30.13
C ASN A 181 8.78 6.76 29.49
N TRP A 182 9.85 6.42 30.23
CA TRP A 182 10.82 5.42 29.83
C TRP A 182 10.36 4.03 30.22
N SER A 183 10.36 3.12 29.24
CA SER A 183 10.13 1.70 29.46
C SER A 183 11.23 0.88 28.81
N PRO A 184 11.55 -0.32 29.35
CA PRO A 184 12.53 -1.22 28.74
C PRO A 184 12.23 -1.54 27.27
N GLN A 185 10.94 -1.65 26.91
CA GLN A 185 10.50 -1.90 25.55
C GLN A 185 10.80 -0.72 24.62
N LYS A 186 10.56 0.52 25.08
CA LYS A 186 10.88 1.71 24.31
C LYS A 186 12.38 1.83 24.05
N ILE A 187 13.20 1.57 25.07
CA ILE A 187 14.66 1.56 24.96
C ILE A 187 15.12 0.48 23.97
N LYS A 188 14.57 -0.73 24.06
CA LYS A 188 14.83 -1.81 23.11
C LYS A 188 14.52 -1.39 21.67
N HIS A 189 13.38 -0.74 21.44
CA HIS A 189 13.05 -0.22 20.11
C HIS A 189 14.04 0.83 19.61
N ILE A 190 14.56 1.70 20.49
CA ILE A 190 15.58 2.69 20.13
C ILE A 190 16.87 1.99 19.70
N LEU A 191 17.36 1.03 20.48
CA LEU A 191 18.60 0.29 20.21
C LEU A 191 18.53 -0.53 18.91
N GLN A 192 17.35 -0.99 18.50
CA GLN A 192 17.16 -1.78 17.28
C GLN A 192 16.97 -0.93 16.01
N ASN A 193 16.69 0.36 16.14
CA ASN A 193 16.27 1.19 15.02
C ASN A 193 17.48 1.79 14.29
N ASP A 194 17.74 1.33 13.07
CA ASP A 194 18.85 1.82 12.23
C ASP A 194 18.65 3.25 11.70
N PHE A 195 17.50 3.87 12.00
CA PHE A 195 17.34 5.31 11.82
C PHE A 195 18.41 6.11 12.55
N TYR A 196 18.87 5.67 13.73
CA TYR A 196 19.88 6.42 14.50
C TYR A 196 21.29 6.43 13.87
N ILE A 197 21.54 5.55 12.89
CA ILE A 197 22.75 5.56 12.07
C ILE A 197 22.55 6.25 10.71
N GLY A 198 21.47 7.03 10.55
CA GLY A 198 21.19 7.83 9.36
C GLY A 198 20.47 7.08 8.23
N VAL A 199 19.94 5.87 8.48
CA VAL A 199 19.24 5.07 7.47
C VAL A 199 17.73 5.35 7.52
N TYR A 200 17.19 5.87 6.42
CA TYR A 200 15.74 6.06 6.28
C TYR A 200 15.10 4.83 5.63
N ARG A 201 14.11 4.22 6.28
CA ARG A 201 13.30 3.11 5.74
C ARG A 201 11.82 3.42 5.77
N ARG A 202 11.21 3.60 4.60
CA ARG A 202 9.75 3.75 4.44
C ARG A 202 9.29 3.14 3.13
N TYR A 203 8.20 2.37 3.18
CA TYR A 203 7.66 1.64 2.02
C TYR A 203 8.78 0.81 1.34
N SER A 204 8.92 0.93 0.03
CA SER A 204 9.96 0.26 -0.76
C SER A 204 11.26 1.08 -0.89
N VAL A 205 11.42 2.13 -0.07
CA VAL A 205 12.55 3.07 -0.16
C VAL A 205 13.48 2.91 1.04
N VAL A 206 14.77 2.74 0.75
CA VAL A 206 15.86 2.76 1.71
C VAL A 206 16.89 3.79 1.28
N ILE A 207 17.14 4.81 2.10
CA ILE A 207 18.10 5.88 1.80
C ILE A 207 19.15 5.90 2.92
N PRO A 208 20.40 5.46 2.63
CA PRO A 208 21.50 5.62 3.57
C PRO A 208 21.90 7.10 3.69
N ASN A 209 22.44 7.51 4.83
CA ASN A 209 22.89 8.88 5.10
C ASN A 209 21.81 9.95 4.79
N SER A 210 20.54 9.62 5.02
CA SER A 210 19.41 10.50 4.69
C SER A 210 19.31 11.69 5.63
N HIS A 211 19.85 11.59 6.84
CA HIS A 211 19.82 12.61 7.87
C HIS A 211 21.03 12.44 8.80
N ILE A 212 21.25 13.41 9.70
CA ILE A 212 22.35 13.40 10.66
C ILE A 212 22.22 12.18 11.57
N ALA A 213 23.20 11.29 11.54
CA ALA A 213 23.26 10.15 12.45
C ALA A 213 23.57 10.61 13.88
N LEU A 214 22.81 10.11 14.87
CA LEU A 214 23.09 10.38 16.28
C LEU A 214 24.14 9.42 16.85
N ILE A 215 24.24 8.22 16.27
CA ILE A 215 25.05 7.11 16.77
C ILE A 215 25.94 6.60 15.64
N THR A 216 27.15 6.18 15.98
CA THR A 216 28.06 5.56 15.02
C THR A 216 27.58 4.16 14.64
N LYS A 217 27.93 3.70 13.44
CA LYS A 217 27.59 2.33 13.03
C LYS A 217 28.22 1.28 13.97
N THR A 218 29.42 1.55 14.49
CA THR A 218 30.11 0.66 15.42
C THR A 218 29.37 0.50 16.74
N ASP A 219 28.90 1.60 17.34
CA ASP A 219 28.17 1.56 18.61
C ASP A 219 26.80 0.89 18.45
N PHE A 220 26.15 1.12 17.31
CA PHE A 220 24.89 0.47 16.95
C PHE A 220 25.05 -1.04 16.75
N ASP A 221 26.10 -1.46 16.05
CA ASP A 221 26.38 -2.88 15.81
C ASP A 221 26.76 -3.61 17.11
N LEU A 222 27.50 -2.96 18.01
CA LEU A 222 27.81 -3.48 19.35
C LEU A 222 26.53 -3.71 20.16
N ALA A 223 25.67 -2.69 20.25
CA ALA A 223 24.38 -2.79 20.94
C ALA A 223 23.51 -3.91 20.34
N ASN A 224 23.40 -3.99 19.02
CA ASN A 224 22.60 -5.02 18.36
C ASN A 224 23.13 -6.44 18.57
N LYS A 225 24.45 -6.64 18.58
CA LYS A 225 25.05 -7.95 18.91
C LYS A 225 24.67 -8.37 20.33
N ARG A 226 24.77 -7.46 21.30
CA ARG A 226 24.39 -7.72 22.69
C ARG A 226 22.89 -8.04 22.83
N LEU A 227 22.03 -7.30 22.13
CA LEU A 227 20.58 -7.56 22.08
C LEU A 227 20.24 -8.95 21.53
N LYS A 228 20.94 -9.40 20.48
CA LYS A 228 20.75 -10.73 19.90
C LYS A 228 21.18 -11.85 20.86
N ASN A 229 22.30 -11.66 21.56
CA ASN A 229 22.81 -12.63 22.53
C ASN A 229 21.89 -12.79 23.75
N ASN A 230 21.17 -11.73 24.16
CA ASN A 230 20.20 -11.79 25.25
C ASN A 230 18.90 -12.58 24.94
N ASN A 231 18.72 -13.12 23.74
CA ASN A 231 17.48 -13.79 23.31
C ASN A 231 17.61 -15.30 23.17
N LYS A 232 17.89 -15.99 24.28
CA LYS A 232 17.32 -17.33 24.51
C LYS A 232 16.77 -17.38 25.92
N ARG A 233 15.46 -17.14 26.07
CA ARG A 233 14.76 -17.64 27.26
C ARG A 233 14.83 -19.16 27.18
N ILE A 234 15.70 -19.74 27.99
CA ILE A 234 15.67 -21.17 28.25
C ILE A 234 14.44 -21.37 29.12
N TYR A 235 13.32 -21.68 28.49
CA TYR A 235 12.19 -22.24 29.22
C TYR A 235 12.69 -23.56 29.78
N SER A 236 12.77 -23.68 31.11
CA SER A 236 12.83 -25.00 31.72
C SER A 236 11.63 -25.75 31.15
N LYS A 237 11.87 -26.87 30.45
CA LYS A 237 10.76 -27.75 30.07
C LYS A 237 10.01 -28.04 31.36
N ASN A 238 8.74 -27.65 31.44
CA ASN A 238 7.91 -28.00 32.58
C ASN A 238 7.97 -29.52 32.74
N PHE A 239 8.04 -30.01 33.98
CA PHE A 239 8.19 -31.44 34.27
C PHE A 239 7.12 -32.29 33.56
N TRP A 240 5.93 -31.71 33.35
CA TRP A 240 4.77 -32.34 32.74
C TRP A 240 4.78 -32.41 31.21
N ASN A 241 5.79 -31.87 30.55
CA ASN A 241 5.87 -31.83 29.09
C ASN A 241 6.13 -33.25 28.55
N GLY A 242 5.15 -33.84 27.87
CA GLY A 242 5.16 -35.24 27.44
C GLY A 242 4.52 -36.24 28.42
N ILE A 243 4.04 -35.77 29.57
CA ILE A 243 3.26 -36.58 30.53
C ILE A 243 1.76 -36.26 30.40
N ILE A 244 1.42 -34.98 30.29
CA ILE A 244 0.04 -34.52 30.13
C ILE A 244 -0.19 -34.22 28.66
N TYR A 245 -1.23 -34.83 28.09
CA TYR A 245 -1.72 -34.60 26.74
C TYR A 245 -3.24 -34.35 26.79
N CYS A 246 -3.78 -33.64 25.81
CA CYS A 246 -5.22 -33.38 25.72
C CYS A 246 -5.97 -34.69 25.42
N GLY A 247 -6.90 -35.09 26.30
CA GLY A 247 -7.73 -36.27 26.07
C GLY A 247 -8.65 -36.21 24.85
N ASN A 248 -8.77 -35.04 24.20
CA ASN A 248 -9.66 -34.83 23.05
C ASN A 248 -8.91 -34.76 21.70
N CYS A 249 -7.63 -34.38 21.70
CA CYS A 249 -6.84 -34.27 20.45
C CYS A 249 -5.48 -34.99 20.50
N GLY A 250 -5.06 -35.50 21.66
CA GLY A 250 -3.84 -36.29 21.80
C GLY A 250 -2.54 -35.48 21.80
N GLU A 251 -2.63 -34.14 21.71
CA GLU A 251 -1.50 -33.21 21.89
C GLU A 251 -1.52 -32.54 23.26
#